data_AF-A0A535WJX9-F1
#
_entry.id   AF-A0A535WJX9-F1
#
_cell.length_a   1.000
_cell.length_b   1.000
_cell.length_c   1.000
_cell.angle_alpha   90.00
_cell.angle_beta   90.00
_cell.angle_gamma   90.00
#
_symmetry.space_group_name_H-M   'P 1'
#
loop_
_entity.id
_entity.type
_entity.pdbx_description
1 polymer ?
#
loop_
_entity_poly.entity_id
_entity_poly.type
_entity_poly.pdbx_seq_one_letter_code
_entity_poly.pdbx_strand_id
1 'polypeptide(L)' 'MSFANQALCAEHIAKNAAALERRVYDVPPEIDAEVARLKLDAMGIAIDKLSDEQRKYISSWESGTT' A
#
# COMPACT_ATOMS: atom_id res chain seq x y z
N MET A 1 4.38 -3.37 -14.10
CA MET A 1 3.13 -2.76 -13.59
C MET A 1 3.05 -1.25 -13.80
N SER A 2 3.94 -0.63 -14.60
CA SER A 2 4.07 0.83 -14.71
C SER A 2 2.79 1.55 -15.16
N PHE A 3 1.97 0.96 -16.02
CA PHE A 3 0.69 1.54 -16.45
C PHE A 3 -0.37 1.57 -15.34
N ALA A 4 -0.36 0.61 -14.41
CA ALA A 4 -1.27 0.63 -13.26
C ALA A 4 -0.94 1.78 -12.32
N ASN A 5 0.36 1.98 -12.01
CA ASN A 5 0.81 3.15 -11.24
C ASN A 5 0.43 4.46 -11.93
N GLN A 6 0.63 4.57 -13.25
CA GLN A 6 0.27 5.78 -13.99
C GLN A 6 -1.24 6.05 -13.96
N ALA A 7 -2.08 5.03 -14.13
CA ALA A 7 -3.53 5.17 -14.12
C ALA A 7 -4.05 5.63 -12.73
N LEU A 8 -3.58 5.00 -11.66
CA LEU A 8 -3.98 5.35 -10.30
C LEU A 8 -3.41 6.70 -9.86
N CYS A 9 -2.18 7.05 -10.26
CA CYS A 9 -1.65 8.38 -10.03
C CYS A 9 -2.45 9.46 -10.78
N ALA A 10 -2.89 9.20 -12.02
CA ALA A 10 -3.74 10.12 -12.76
C ALA A 10 -5.09 10.33 -12.05
N GLU A 11 -5.71 9.26 -11.54
CA GLU A 11 -6.92 9.34 -10.73
C GLU A 11 -6.70 10.13 -9.42
N HIS A 12 -5.59 9.86 -8.72
CA HIS A 12 -5.23 10.56 -7.48
C HIS A 12 -5.06 12.06 -7.70
N ILE A 13 -4.38 12.45 -8.78
CA ILE A 13 -4.23 13.86 -9.16
C ILE A 13 -5.60 14.47 -9.47
N ALA A 14 -6.44 13.79 -10.26
CA ALA A 14 -7.76 14.31 -10.62
C ALA A 14 -8.66 14.53 -9.39
N LYS A 15 -8.59 13.66 -8.39
CA LYS A 15 -9.36 13.77 -7.14
C LYS A 15 -8.82 14.80 -6.16
N ASN A 16 -7.49 14.98 -6.11
CA ASN A 16 -6.82 15.79 -5.08
C ASN A 16 -6.18 17.07 -5.63
N ALA A 17 -6.44 17.45 -6.88
CA ALA A 17 -5.79 18.56 -7.57
C ALA A 17 -5.76 19.87 -6.76
N ALA A 18 -6.82 20.18 -6.01
CA ALA A 18 -6.91 21.40 -5.20
C ALA A 18 -5.94 21.44 -4.00
N ALA A 19 -5.48 20.28 -3.53
CA ALA A 19 -4.55 20.15 -2.40
C ALA A 19 -3.10 19.95 -2.85
N LEU A 20 -2.85 19.84 -4.17
CA LEU A 20 -1.52 19.62 -4.73
C LEU A 20 -0.88 20.94 -5.16
N GLU A 21 0.39 21.09 -4.84
CA GLU A 21 1.24 22.19 -5.26
C GLU A 21 1.97 21.85 -6.56
N ARG A 22 2.56 22.86 -7.20
CA ARG A 22 3.39 22.66 -8.40
C ARG A 22 4.78 22.14 -8.00
N ARG A 23 4.85 20.85 -7.70
CA ARG A 23 6.08 20.13 -7.40
C ARG A 23 6.01 18.70 -7.90
N VAL A 24 7.15 18.02 -7.89
CA VAL A 24 7.20 16.57 -8.10
C VAL A 24 6.82 15.89 -6.79
N TYR A 25 5.94 14.90 -6.90
CA TYR A 25 5.53 14.03 -5.81
C TYR A 25 5.98 12.62 -6.12
N ASP A 26 6.38 11.89 -5.08
CA ASP A 26 6.52 10.45 -5.16
C ASP A 26 5.14 9.80 -5.30
N VAL A 27 5.11 8.56 -5.79
CA VAL A 27 3.88 7.77 -5.83
C VAL A 27 3.40 7.56 -4.38
N PRO A 28 2.15 7.90 -4.06
CA PRO A 28 1.59 7.63 -2.74
C PRO A 28 1.74 6.13 -2.36
N PRO A 29 2.22 5.80 -1.15
CA PRO A 29 2.50 4.42 -0.75
C PRO A 29 1.28 3.47 -0.90
N GLU A 30 0.09 3.99 -0.68
CA GLU A 30 -1.17 3.26 -0.84
C GLU A 30 -1.43 2.84 -2.28
N ILE A 31 -1.02 3.65 -3.26
CA ILE A 31 -1.15 3.32 -4.69
C ILE A 31 -0.19 2.19 -5.05
N ASP A 32 1.07 2.30 -4.61
CA ASP A 32 2.07 1.29 -4.92
C ASP A 32 1.73 -0.06 -4.26
N ALA A 33 1.23 -0.03 -3.02
CA ALA A 33 0.72 -1.21 -2.32
C ALA A 33 -0.48 -1.84 -3.04
N GLU A 34 -1.42 -1.04 -3.54
CA GLU A 34 -2.59 -1.55 -4.27
C GLU A 34 -2.18 -2.19 -5.61
N VAL A 35 -1.24 -1.58 -6.33
CA VAL A 35 -0.69 -2.16 -7.56
C VAL A 35 0.03 -3.48 -7.29
N ALA A 36 0.80 -3.57 -6.20
CA ALA A 36 1.42 -4.82 -5.78
C ALA A 36 0.36 -5.88 -5.44
N ARG A 37 -0.68 -5.52 -4.68
CA ARG A 37 -1.79 -6.42 -4.33
C ARG A 37 -2.50 -6.97 -5.57
N LEU A 38 -2.87 -6.09 -6.52
CA LEU A 38 -3.52 -6.48 -7.77
C LEU A 38 -2.63 -7.39 -8.63
N LYS A 39 -1.31 -7.16 -8.62
CA LYS A 39 -0.36 -8.03 -9.35
C LYS A 39 -0.32 -9.43 -8.76
N LEU A 40 -0.24 -9.55 -7.43
CA LEU A 40 -0.21 -10.84 -6.75
C LEU A 40 -1.53 -11.60 -6.98
N ASP A 41 -2.67 -10.92 -6.88
CA ASP A 41 -3.98 -11.49 -7.14
C ASP A 41 -4.12 -12.02 -8.58
N ALA A 42 -3.68 -11.23 -9.58
CA ALA A 42 -3.65 -11.66 -10.98
C ALA A 42 -2.71 -12.85 -11.24
N MET A 43 -1.77 -13.12 -10.35
CA MET A 43 -0.89 -14.30 -10.37
C MET A 43 -1.44 -15.48 -9.56
N GLY A 44 -2.60 -15.33 -8.93
CA GLY A 44 -3.18 -16.32 -8.02
C GLY A 44 -2.42 -16.46 -6.70
N ILE A 45 -1.64 -15.44 -6.31
CA ILE A 45 -0.87 -15.41 -5.06
C ILE A 45 -1.68 -14.66 -4.00
N ALA A 46 -2.05 -15.37 -2.94
CA ALA A 46 -2.71 -14.79 -1.78
C ALA A 46 -1.69 -14.25 -0.76
N ILE A 47 -1.99 -13.08 -0.20
CA ILE A 47 -1.29 -12.56 0.99
C ILE A 47 -2.07 -13.05 2.22
N ASP A 48 -1.35 -13.64 3.17
CA ASP A 48 -1.94 -14.05 4.44
C ASP A 48 -2.35 -12.84 5.29
N LYS A 49 -3.18 -13.09 6.30
CA LYS A 49 -3.59 -12.06 7.26
C LYS A 49 -3.16 -12.51 8.63
N LEU A 50 -2.58 -11.58 9.38
CA LEU A 50 -2.25 -11.83 10.78
C LEU A 50 -3.51 -12.32 11.53
N SER A 51 -3.36 -13.32 12.37
CA SER A 51 -4.37 -13.67 13.36
C SER A 51 -4.46 -12.58 14.43
N ASP A 52 -5.54 -12.59 15.21
CA ASP A 52 -5.67 -11.65 16.34
C ASP A 52 -4.57 -11.87 17.39
N GLU A 53 -4.16 -13.12 17.60
CA GLU A 53 -3.04 -13.47 18.47
C GLU A 53 -1.71 -12.93 17.93
N GLN A 54 -1.44 -13.08 16.63
CA GLN A 54 -0.23 -12.54 15.99
C GLN A 54 -0.18 -11.00 16.06
N ARG A 55 -1.32 -10.32 15.83
CA ARG A 55 -1.42 -8.87 16.01
C ARG A 55 -1.13 -8.46 17.44
N LYS A 56 -1.73 -9.15 18.41
CA LYS A 56 -1.53 -8.89 19.84
C LYS A 56 -0.06 -9.04 20.21
N TYR A 57 0.55 -10.15 19.81
CA TYR A 57 1.97 -10.45 20.06
C TYR A 57 2.91 -9.37 19.50
N ILE A 58 2.71 -8.93 18.26
CA ILE A 58 3.52 -7.87 17.63
C ILE A 58 3.33 -6.53 18.35
N SER A 59 2.11 -6.22 18.81
CA SER A 59 1.80 -4.96 19.50
C SER A 59 2.25 -4.94 20.97
N SER A 60 2.44 -6.10 21.60
CA SER A 60 2.89 -6.20 22.98
C SER A 60 4.42 -6.16 23.05
N TRP A 61 4.96 -4.98 23.36
CA TRP A 61 6.39 -4.72 23.60
C TRP A 61 6.95 -5.37 24.89
N GLU A 62 6.37 -6.49 25.35
CA GLU A 62 6.78 -7.23 26.56
C GLU A 62 7.41 -8.60 26.25
N SER A 63 7.55 -8.96 24.98
CA SER A 63 8.05 -10.29 24.55
C SER A 63 9.31 -10.16 23.69
N GLY A 64 10.28 -9.36 24.14
CA GLY A 64 11.65 -9.45 23.64
C GLY A 64 12.43 -10.49 24.43
N THR A 65 12.87 -11.57 23.79
CA THR A 65 14.02 -12.35 24.31
C THR A 65 15.25 -11.44 24.30
N THR A 66 15.85 -11.25 25.47
CA THR A 66 17.21 -10.70 25.62
C THR A 66 18.24 -11.50 24.84
#